data_AF-X1FGK6-F1
#
_entry.id   AF-X1FGK6-F1
#
_cell.length_a   1.000
_cell.length_b   1.000
_cell.length_c   1.000
_cell.angle_alpha   90.00
_cell.angle_beta   90.00
_cell.angle_gamma   90.00
#
_symmetry.space_group_name_H-M   'P 1'
#
loop_
_entity.id
_entity.type
_entity.pdbx_description
1 polymer ?
#
loop_
_entity_poly.entity_id
_entity_poly.type
_entity_poly.pdbx_seq_one_letter_code
_entity_poly.pdbx_strand_id
1 'polypeptide(L)'
;MGHKTCLKCGNPWFEWFFSPHFHIIGFGWIEGTTEEFKKSGYVVRNLGIRKSVGGTVLYQLSHAGVHLKYHIITWFGACSYNKLRIEPEEREGRPTCPTCGATLLPCAWFGEGEDPLLDAGEGEYWIDPAGWRYTARYRGFSGF
;
A
#
# COMPACT_ATOMS: atom_id res chain seq x y z
N MET A 1 34.03 2.07 -20.72
CA MET A 1 32.64 2.52 -20.44
C MET A 1 32.46 3.87 -21.10
N GLY A 2 31.69 3.94 -22.19
CA GLY A 2 31.47 5.20 -22.91
C GLY A 2 30.65 6.17 -22.08
N HIS A 3 31.07 7.43 -22.01
CA HIS A 3 30.25 8.51 -21.48
C HIS A 3 28.99 8.61 -22.35
N LYS A 4 27.80 8.56 -21.74
CA LYS A 4 26.57 8.89 -22.46
C LYS A 4 26.67 10.36 -22.87
N THR A 5 26.10 10.73 -24.01
CA THR A 5 26.06 12.11 -24.50
C THR A 5 24.60 12.48 -24.73
N CYS A 6 24.16 13.66 -24.31
CA CYS A 6 22.77 14.09 -24.54
C CYS A 6 22.50 14.22 -26.06
N LEU A 7 21.55 13.46 -26.59
CA LEU A 7 21.19 13.48 -28.02
C LEU A 7 20.64 14.83 -28.51
N LYS A 8 20.20 15.71 -27.60
CA LYS A 8 19.64 17.02 -27.94
C LYS A 8 20.69 18.14 -27.97
N CYS A 9 21.63 18.16 -27.04
CA CYS A 9 22.58 19.27 -26.88
C CYS A 9 24.06 18.84 -26.92
N GLY A 10 24.37 17.55 -27.07
CA GLY A 10 25.74 17.05 -27.14
C GLY A 10 26.52 17.13 -25.83
N ASN A 11 25.89 17.53 -24.73
CA ASN A 11 26.58 17.65 -23.43
C ASN A 11 26.94 16.25 -22.88
N PRO A 12 28.24 15.99 -22.57
CA PRO A 12 28.67 14.74 -21.94
C PRO A 12 28.49 14.75 -20.42
N TRP A 13 28.17 15.89 -19.81
CA TRP A 13 27.98 16.05 -18.38
C TRP A 13 26.51 15.89 -18.00
N PHE A 14 26.24 14.93 -17.11
CA PHE A 14 24.93 14.74 -16.50
C PHE A 14 25.00 15.15 -15.05
N GLU A 15 24.06 15.98 -14.64
CA GLU A 15 23.84 16.35 -13.25
C GLU A 15 22.50 15.81 -12.78
N TRP A 16 22.48 15.26 -11.57
CA TRP A 16 21.23 14.94 -10.89
C TRP A 16 20.64 16.23 -10.35
N PHE A 17 19.46 16.60 -10.83
CA PHE A 17 18.74 17.76 -10.34
C PHE A 17 17.45 17.34 -9.64
N PHE A 18 16.99 18.15 -8.70
CA PHE A 18 15.73 17.93 -8.01
C PHE A 18 14.57 18.15 -8.99
N SER A 19 13.82 17.08 -9.27
CA SER A 19 12.70 17.09 -10.20
C SER A 19 11.60 16.17 -9.66
N PRO A 20 10.72 16.68 -8.78
CA PRO A 20 9.65 15.87 -8.22
C PRO A 20 8.68 15.46 -9.33
N HIS A 21 8.38 14.17 -9.43
CA HIS A 21 7.36 13.66 -10.33
C HIS A 21 6.27 12.94 -9.55
N PHE A 22 5.03 13.07 -10.02
CA PHE A 22 3.88 12.46 -9.38
C PHE A 22 3.13 11.57 -10.37
N HIS A 23 2.57 10.48 -9.85
CA HIS A 23 1.69 9.62 -10.61
C HIS A 23 0.26 9.79 -10.12
N ILE A 24 -0.66 10.04 -11.06
CA ILE A 24 -2.08 10.18 -10.78
C ILE A 24 -2.81 9.07 -11.53
N ILE A 25 -3.69 8.37 -10.82
CA ILE A 25 -4.63 7.40 -11.37
C ILE A 25 -6.02 7.91 -11.00
N GLY A 26 -6.85 8.17 -11.99
CA GLY A 26 -8.17 8.76 -11.78
C GLY A 26 -9.04 8.65 -13.04
N PHE A 27 -10.21 9.26 -12.96
CA PHE A 27 -11.19 9.28 -14.05
C PHE A 27 -11.00 10.49 -14.96
N GLY A 28 -11.22 10.28 -16.26
CA GLY A 28 -11.16 11.34 -17.26
C GLY A 28 -9.74 11.78 -17.63
N TRP A 29 -9.65 12.97 -18.23
CA TRP A 29 -8.41 13.58 -18.68
C TRP A 29 -8.21 14.93 -18.02
N ILE A 30 -6.95 15.28 -17.75
CA ILE A 30 -6.63 16.66 -17.34
C ILE A 30 -6.57 17.51 -18.61
N GLU A 31 -7.37 18.58 -18.62
CA GLU A 31 -7.45 19.56 -19.70
C GLU A 31 -6.68 20.85 -19.31
N GLY A 32 -6.42 21.73 -20.29
CA GLY A 32 -5.70 22.99 -20.03
C GLY A 32 -4.24 22.82 -19.59
N THR A 33 -3.59 21.72 -19.98
CA THR A 33 -2.24 21.37 -19.52
C THR A 33 -1.17 22.35 -20.00
N THR A 34 -1.39 23.03 -21.13
CA THR A 34 -0.48 24.05 -21.67
C THR A 34 -0.50 25.31 -20.82
N GLU A 35 -1.68 25.76 -20.45
CA GLU A 35 -1.94 26.92 -19.60
C GLU A 35 -1.39 26.67 -18.20
N GLU A 36 -1.63 25.46 -17.67
CA GLU A 36 -1.09 25.06 -16.38
C GLU A 36 0.44 25.00 -16.41
N PHE A 37 1.05 24.45 -17.48
CA PHE A 37 2.50 24.47 -17.64
C PHE A 37 3.07 25.90 -17.63
N LYS A 38 2.43 26.84 -18.34
CA LYS A 38 2.85 28.25 -18.34
C LYS A 38 2.76 28.89 -16.95
N LYS A 39 1.82 28.44 -16.12
CA LYS A 39 1.56 28.99 -14.79
C LYS A 39 2.46 28.37 -13.71
N SER A 40 2.62 27.05 -13.70
CA SER A 40 3.29 26.32 -12.61
C SER A 40 4.63 25.69 -13.01
N GLY A 41 4.93 25.60 -14.31
CA GLY A 41 6.10 24.89 -14.83
C GLY A 41 5.94 23.36 -14.83
N TYR A 42 4.83 22.82 -14.31
CA TYR A 42 4.59 21.38 -14.28
C TYR A 42 4.10 20.86 -15.63
N VAL A 43 4.69 19.77 -16.07
CA VAL A 43 4.28 19.07 -17.29
C VAL A 43 3.31 17.97 -16.92
N VAL A 44 2.05 18.12 -17.30
CA VAL A 44 1.02 17.09 -17.14
C VAL A 44 0.91 16.26 -18.41
N ARG A 45 1.05 14.94 -18.29
CA ARG A 45 0.89 14.00 -19.42
C ARG A 45 -0.24 13.00 -19.15
N ASN A 46 -1.25 13.01 -20.01
CA ASN A 46 -2.29 11.99 -20.04
C ASN A 46 -1.74 10.73 -20.73
N LEU A 47 -1.52 9.65 -19.97
CA LEU A 47 -0.84 8.44 -20.47
C LEU A 47 -1.78 7.43 -21.15
N GLY A 48 -3.10 7.64 -21.15
CA GLY A 48 -4.09 6.67 -21.67
C GLY A 48 -4.80 5.84 -20.59
N ILE A 49 -5.79 5.04 -21.01
CA ILE A 49 -6.62 4.20 -20.14
C ILE A 49 -5.81 2.97 -19.71
N ARG A 50 -5.85 2.64 -18.41
CA ARG A 50 -5.12 1.47 -17.88
C ARG A 50 -5.88 0.17 -18.17
N LYS A 51 -5.16 -0.85 -18.62
CA LYS A 51 -5.72 -2.22 -18.77
C LYS A 51 -6.05 -2.86 -17.42
N SER A 52 -5.17 -2.68 -16.44
CA SER A 52 -5.35 -3.14 -15.06
C SER A 52 -5.03 -2.01 -14.10
N VAL A 53 -6.03 -1.60 -13.33
CA VAL A 53 -5.84 -0.58 -12.28
C VAL A 53 -4.92 -1.12 -11.19
N GLY A 54 -5.19 -2.33 -10.68
CA GLY A 54 -4.38 -2.97 -9.65
C GLY A 54 -2.92 -3.16 -10.07
N GLY A 55 -2.67 -3.65 -11.29
CA GLY A 55 -1.30 -3.79 -11.81
C GLY A 55 -0.58 -2.45 -11.97
N THR A 56 -1.30 -1.40 -12.37
CA THR A 56 -0.73 -0.05 -12.46
C THR A 56 -0.38 0.48 -11.07
N VAL A 57 -1.30 0.38 -10.10
CA VAL A 57 -1.07 0.83 -8.72
C VAL A 57 0.12 0.10 -8.10
N LEU A 58 0.19 -1.23 -8.26
CA LEU A 58 1.30 -2.05 -7.78
C LEU A 58 2.64 -1.59 -8.37
N TYR A 59 2.69 -1.34 -9.68
CA TYR A 59 3.88 -0.84 -10.35
C TYR A 59 4.31 0.52 -9.79
N GLN A 60 3.39 1.47 -9.60
CA GLN A 60 3.74 2.78 -9.03
C GLN A 60 4.25 2.66 -7.59
N LEU A 61 3.62 1.78 -6.80
CA LEU A 61 4.01 1.57 -5.41
C LEU A 61 5.34 0.83 -5.25
N SER A 62 5.73 -0.01 -6.22
CA SER A 62 6.98 -0.77 -6.14
C SER A 62 8.23 0.09 -6.21
N HIS A 63 8.12 1.37 -6.58
CA HIS A 63 9.23 2.32 -6.65
C HIS A 63 8.92 3.65 -5.94
N ALA A 64 7.86 3.68 -5.13
CA ALA A 64 7.52 4.86 -4.35
C ALA A 64 8.37 4.95 -3.08
N GLY A 65 8.81 6.16 -2.74
CA GLY A 65 9.54 6.40 -1.48
C GLY A 65 8.60 6.24 -0.27
N VAL A 66 9.05 5.51 0.76
CA VAL A 66 8.31 5.32 2.01
C VAL A 66 8.79 6.30 3.08
N HIS A 67 7.86 6.95 3.78
CA HIS A 67 8.19 7.87 4.88
C HIS A 67 7.33 7.59 6.11
N LEU A 68 7.92 7.70 7.31
CA LEU A 68 7.23 7.38 8.58
C LEU A 68 6.13 8.38 8.95
N LYS A 69 6.26 9.64 8.54
CA LYS A 69 5.31 10.72 8.90
C LYS A 69 4.34 11.12 7.78
N TYR A 70 4.62 10.72 6.54
CA TYR A 70 3.88 11.24 5.38
C TYR A 70 3.32 10.09 4.56
N HIS A 71 2.08 10.27 4.08
CA HIS A 71 1.47 9.31 3.19
C HIS A 71 2.09 9.38 1.80
N ILE A 72 2.39 8.21 1.26
CA ILE A 72 2.91 8.02 -0.10
C ILE A 72 1.80 8.23 -1.13
N ILE A 73 0.57 7.86 -0.77
CA ILE A 73 -0.64 8.00 -1.60
C ILE A 73 -1.60 8.95 -0.91
N THR A 74 -2.21 9.84 -1.69
CA THR A 74 -3.33 10.66 -1.25
C THR A 74 -4.48 10.51 -2.24
N TRP A 75 -5.69 10.31 -1.72
CA TRP A 75 -6.91 10.23 -2.51
C TRP A 75 -7.64 11.57 -2.50
N PHE A 76 -8.02 12.06 -3.68
CA PHE A 76 -8.62 13.39 -3.83
C PHE A 76 -9.69 13.42 -4.92
N GLY A 77 -10.43 14.53 -4.98
CA GLY A 77 -11.47 14.77 -5.99
C GLY A 77 -12.60 13.75 -5.88
N ALA A 78 -12.95 13.13 -7.01
CA ALA A 78 -14.01 12.11 -7.06
C ALA A 78 -13.65 10.82 -6.30
N CYS A 79 -12.36 10.55 -6.11
CA CYS A 79 -11.88 9.35 -5.43
C CYS A 79 -11.55 9.62 -3.95
N SER A 80 -11.91 10.77 -3.39
CA SER A 80 -11.56 11.10 -2.01
C SER A 80 -12.23 10.16 -0.99
N TYR A 81 -11.57 9.94 0.14
CA TYR A 81 -12.02 8.99 1.18
C TYR A 81 -13.46 9.21 1.65
N ASN A 82 -13.90 10.46 1.75
CA ASN A 82 -15.27 10.82 2.15
C ASN A 82 -16.33 10.62 1.05
N LYS A 83 -15.93 10.31 -0.18
CA LYS A 83 -16.83 9.97 -1.29
C LYS A 83 -17.11 8.47 -1.37
N LEU A 84 -16.27 7.66 -0.74
CA LEU A 84 -16.46 6.22 -0.66
C LEU A 84 -17.63 5.91 0.27
N ARG A 85 -18.80 5.62 -0.32
CA ARG A 85 -20.00 5.19 0.40
C ARG A 85 -20.09 3.68 0.30
N ILE A 86 -19.39 2.99 1.18
CA ILE A 86 -19.52 1.54 1.35
C ILE A 86 -20.18 1.35 2.71
N GLU A 87 -21.20 0.50 2.77
CA GLU A 87 -21.68 0.03 4.06
C GLU A 87 -20.53 -0.71 4.74
N PRO A 88 -20.11 -0.30 5.94
CA PRO A 88 -19.05 -1.00 6.64
C PRO A 88 -19.40 -2.48 6.67
N GLU A 89 -18.54 -3.33 6.12
CA GLU A 89 -18.65 -4.76 6.37
C GLU A 89 -18.74 -4.94 7.89
N GLU A 90 -19.70 -5.74 8.34
CA GLU A 90 -19.69 -6.23 9.72
C GLU A 90 -18.40 -7.02 9.89
N ARG A 91 -17.36 -6.32 10.36
CA ARG A 91 -16.13 -7.00 10.76
C ARG A 91 -16.57 -7.91 11.88
N GLU A 92 -16.42 -9.22 11.67
CA GLU A 92 -16.55 -10.18 12.75
C GLU A 92 -15.77 -9.61 13.93
N GLY A 93 -16.48 -9.45 15.05
CA GLY A 93 -15.88 -8.92 16.27
C GLY A 93 -14.64 -9.72 16.62
N ARG A 94 -13.75 -9.17 17.46
CA ARG A 94 -12.59 -9.94 17.90
C ARG A 94 -13.08 -11.26 18.51
N PRO A 95 -12.57 -12.41 18.07
CA PRO A 95 -13.07 -13.68 18.54
C PRO A 95 -12.85 -13.77 20.05
N THR A 96 -13.85 -14.22 20.78
CA THR A 96 -13.82 -14.35 22.24
C THR A 96 -13.78 -15.82 22.63
N CYS A 97 -13.07 -16.12 23.71
CA CYS A 97 -13.07 -17.47 24.28
C CYS A 97 -14.51 -17.87 24.68
N PRO A 98 -15.05 -18.99 24.19
CA PRO A 98 -16.41 -19.42 24.50
C PRO A 98 -16.61 -19.75 25.99
N THR A 99 -15.52 -20.01 26.72
CA THR A 99 -15.57 -20.37 28.15
C THR A 99 -15.56 -19.16 29.08
N CYS A 100 -14.75 -18.15 28.80
CA CYS A 100 -14.54 -17.02 29.73
C CYS A 100 -14.84 -15.63 29.13
N GLY A 101 -15.14 -15.54 27.84
CA GLY A 101 -15.43 -14.29 27.15
C GLY A 101 -14.21 -13.39 26.90
N ALA A 102 -13.01 -13.80 27.29
CA ALA A 102 -11.79 -13.03 27.01
C ALA A 102 -11.51 -12.97 25.51
N THR A 103 -10.99 -11.84 25.02
CA THR A 103 -10.54 -11.70 23.63
C THR A 103 -9.40 -12.67 23.33
N LEU A 104 -9.55 -13.47 22.27
CA LEU A 104 -8.51 -14.37 21.80
C LEU A 104 -7.38 -13.57 21.14
N LEU A 105 -6.15 -13.98 21.42
CA LEU A 105 -4.93 -13.36 20.90
C LEU A 105 -4.34 -14.24 19.80
N PRO A 106 -3.79 -13.65 18.72
CA PRO A 106 -3.15 -14.42 17.67
C PRO A 106 -1.91 -15.13 18.21
N CYS A 107 -1.82 -16.44 17.99
CA CYS A 107 -0.66 -17.26 18.27
C CYS A 107 -0.08 -17.85 16.96
N ALA A 108 1.16 -18.30 17.04
CA ALA A 108 1.79 -19.10 15.99
C ALA A 108 2.62 -20.20 16.63
N TRP A 109 2.88 -21.27 15.87
CA TRP A 109 3.75 -22.36 16.25
C TRP A 109 5.23 -21.94 16.23
N PHE A 110 5.94 -22.21 17.33
CA PHE A 110 7.38 -22.04 17.53
C PHE A 110 8.00 -23.28 18.20
N GLY A 111 7.26 -24.40 18.25
CA GLY A 111 7.76 -25.66 18.77
C GLY A 111 8.76 -26.32 17.82
N GLU A 112 9.35 -27.43 18.26
CA GLU A 112 10.19 -28.25 17.40
C GLU A 112 9.32 -29.11 16.49
N GLY A 113 9.68 -29.20 15.21
CA GLY A 113 8.93 -29.97 14.21
C GLY A 113 7.86 -29.17 13.49
N GLU A 114 7.01 -29.89 12.75
CA GLU A 114 5.92 -29.31 11.95
C GLU A 114 4.80 -28.77 12.85
N ASP A 115 4.10 -27.73 12.36
CA ASP A 115 2.93 -27.18 13.04
C ASP A 115 1.84 -28.27 13.17
N PRO A 116 1.41 -28.62 14.40
CA PRO A 116 0.39 -29.64 14.62
C PRO A 116 -0.94 -29.38 13.91
N LEU A 117 -1.20 -28.13 13.50
CA LEU A 117 -2.42 -27.71 12.82
C LEU A 117 -2.23 -27.41 11.32
N LEU A 118 -1.05 -27.71 10.74
CA LEU A 118 -0.75 -27.39 9.35
C LEU A 118 -1.81 -27.91 8.37
N ASP A 119 -2.29 -29.13 8.58
CA ASP A 119 -3.27 -29.80 7.72
C ASP A 119 -4.71 -29.80 8.29
N ALA A 120 -4.94 -29.15 9.42
CA ALA A 120 -6.22 -29.22 10.13
C ALA A 120 -7.32 -28.37 9.47
N GLY A 121 -6.95 -27.38 8.65
CA GLY A 121 -7.88 -26.40 8.07
C GLY A 121 -8.28 -25.29 9.05
N GLU A 122 -9.27 -24.49 8.67
CA GLU A 122 -9.86 -23.45 9.54
C GLU A 122 -10.88 -24.08 10.50
N GLY A 123 -10.74 -23.83 11.81
CA GLY A 123 -11.62 -24.39 12.83
C GLY A 123 -11.19 -24.04 14.26
N GLU A 124 -11.93 -24.58 15.23
CA GLU A 124 -11.62 -24.47 16.66
C GLU A 124 -11.04 -25.80 17.16
N TYR A 125 -9.84 -25.75 17.73
CA TYR A 125 -9.10 -26.95 18.16
C TYR A 125 -8.66 -26.82 19.62
N TRP A 126 -8.71 -27.95 20.33
CA TRP A 126 -8.08 -28.10 21.63
C TRP A 126 -6.71 -28.74 21.42
N ILE A 127 -5.64 -27.98 21.67
CA ILE A 127 -4.26 -28.39 21.45
C ILE A 127 -3.42 -28.22 22.70
N ASP A 128 -2.29 -28.93 22.77
CA ASP A 128 -1.26 -28.65 23.77
C ASP A 128 -0.68 -27.25 23.54
N PRO A 129 -0.70 -26.34 24.54
CA PRO A 129 -0.12 -25.01 24.40
C PRO A 129 1.41 -25.02 24.24
N ALA A 130 2.10 -26.12 24.53
CA ALA A 130 3.54 -26.22 24.35
C ALA A 130 3.95 -25.94 22.89
N GLY A 131 4.96 -25.09 22.69
CA GLY A 131 5.41 -24.69 21.35
C GLY A 131 4.62 -23.52 20.75
N TRP A 132 3.41 -23.20 21.21
CA TRP A 132 2.65 -22.04 20.73
C TRP A 132 3.07 -20.76 21.46
N ARG A 133 3.21 -19.65 20.71
CA ARG A 133 3.51 -18.34 21.29
C ARG A 133 2.62 -17.27 20.70
N TYR A 134 2.22 -16.31 21.54
CA TYR A 134 1.51 -15.13 21.07
C TYR A 134 2.38 -14.31 20.12
N THR A 135 1.80 -13.89 19.00
CA THR A 135 2.50 -13.08 18.00
C THR A 135 2.17 -11.60 18.16
N ALA A 136 3.17 -10.76 17.93
CA ALA A 136 3.07 -9.32 18.04
C ALA A 136 2.28 -8.64 16.89
N ARG A 137 1.52 -9.39 16.08
CA ARG A 137 0.51 -8.76 15.18
C ARG A 137 -0.58 -8.01 15.96
N TYR A 138 -0.55 -8.08 17.29
CA TYR A 138 -1.08 -7.04 18.17
C TYR A 138 -0.24 -5.74 18.12
N ARG A 139 -0.26 -5.05 16.98
CA ARG A 139 0.00 -3.61 16.90
C ARG A 139 -1.15 -2.93 16.16
N GLY A 140 -2.13 -2.46 16.93
CA GLY A 140 -3.22 -1.56 16.50
C GLY A 140 -4.51 -1.87 17.25
N PHE A 141 -5.10 -1.02 18.09
CA PHE A 141 -4.89 0.40 18.40
C PHE A 141 -5.29 0.61 19.87
N SER A 142 -4.33 0.96 20.73
CA SER A 142 -4.59 1.93 21.79
C SER A 142 -4.42 3.31 21.15
N GLY A 143 -5.41 4.17 21.30
CA GLY A 143 -5.54 5.41 20.55
C GLY A 143 -4.34 6.35 20.63
N PHE A 144 -4.01 6.91 19.47
CA PHE A 144 -3.69 8.32 19.19
C PHE A 144 -4.06 8.57 17.73
#